data_AF-A0A654CGE4-F1
#
_entry.id   AF-A0A654CGE4-F1
#
_cell.length_a   1.000
_cell.length_b   1.000
_cell.length_c   1.000
_cell.angle_alpha   90.00
_cell.angle_beta   90.00
_cell.angle_gamma   90.00
#
_symmetry.space_group_name_H-M   'P 1'
#
loop_
_entity.id
_entity.type
_entity.pdbx_description
1 polymer ?
#
loop_
_entity_poly.entity_id
_entity_poly.type
_entity_poly.pdbx_seq_one_letter_code
_entity_poly.pdbx_strand_id
1 'polypeptide(L)'
;MVLEAGSELTLKGGGSFIKLDGGGATLVGPVIKVNSGGAAGNGSGAAPILPGAVRPADADVPGAVLEHRLKQAKLSHKPLVELCQKPKGGTPMQCPLANCPCRQALQAGG
;
A
#
# COMPACT_ATOMS: atom_id res chain seq x y z
N MET A 1 -15.30 28.75 -0.27
CA MET A 1 -15.18 30.10 0.32
C MET A 1 -16.35 30.25 1.27
N VAL A 2 -16.09 30.53 2.55
CA VAL A 2 -17.12 30.73 3.59
C VAL A 2 -16.81 32.07 4.25
N LEU A 3 -17.85 32.88 4.46
CA LEU A 3 -17.75 34.19 5.12
C LEU A 3 -18.50 34.09 6.45
N GLU A 4 -17.76 34.17 7.55
CA GLU A 4 -18.29 34.11 8.91
C GLU A 4 -18.45 35.53 9.46
N ALA A 5 -19.59 35.80 10.10
CA ALA A 5 -19.85 37.05 10.79
C ALA A 5 -20.37 36.76 12.20
N GLY A 6 -20.08 37.66 13.14
CA GLY A 6 -20.48 37.51 14.55
C GLY A 6 -21.98 37.66 14.73
N SER A 7 -22.44 38.90 14.92
CA SER A 7 -23.87 39.18 15.16
C SER A 7 -24.61 39.67 13.92
N GLU A 8 -23.90 40.25 12.95
CA GLU A 8 -24.47 40.80 11.72
C GLU A 8 -23.42 40.79 10.59
N LEU A 9 -23.84 40.48 9.35
CA LEU A 9 -23.07 40.67 8.13
C LEU A 9 -23.79 41.67 7.21
N THR A 10 -23.10 42.73 6.79
CA THR A 10 -23.64 43.71 5.85
C THR A 10 -22.76 43.85 4.61
N LEU A 11 -23.36 43.68 3.43
CA LEU A 11 -22.75 43.92 2.11
C LEU A 11 -23.39 45.17 1.51
N LYS A 12 -22.58 46.14 1.08
CA LYS A 12 -23.07 47.39 0.47
C LYS A 12 -22.36 47.65 -0.86
N GLY A 13 -23.12 48.01 -1.88
CA GLY A 13 -22.58 48.37 -3.19
C GLY A 13 -23.62 49.08 -4.05
N GLY A 14 -23.23 50.16 -4.74
CA GLY A 14 -24.08 50.86 -5.70
C GLY A 14 -25.45 51.31 -5.15
N GLY A 15 -25.52 51.73 -3.88
CA GLY A 15 -26.77 52.13 -3.22
C GLY A 15 -27.67 50.97 -2.77
N SER A 16 -27.27 49.72 -3.03
CA SER A 16 -27.93 48.52 -2.51
C SER A 16 -27.23 48.03 -1.24
N PHE A 17 -27.98 47.41 -0.33
CA PHE A 17 -27.43 46.72 0.83
C PHE A 17 -28.12 45.38 1.09
N ILE A 18 -27.33 44.42 1.59
CA ILE A 18 -27.79 43.13 2.10
C ILE A 18 -27.31 43.02 3.53
N LYS A 19 -28.20 42.68 4.46
CA LYS A 19 -27.92 42.51 5.88
C LYS A 19 -28.39 41.14 6.35
N LEU A 20 -27.56 40.46 7.12
CA LEU A 20 -27.83 39.15 7.71
C LEU A 20 -27.60 39.25 9.20
N ASP A 21 -28.62 38.99 10.01
CA ASP A 21 -28.55 39.02 11.47
C ASP A 21 -29.40 37.90 12.08
N GLY A 22 -29.52 37.86 13.41
CA GLY A 22 -30.33 36.86 14.12
C GLY A 22 -31.82 36.89 13.80
N GLY A 23 -32.33 37.96 13.18
CA GLY A 23 -33.71 38.09 12.69
C GLY A 23 -33.89 37.67 11.23
N GLY A 24 -32.81 37.39 10.50
CA GLY A 24 -32.83 36.84 9.15
C GLY A 24 -32.07 37.68 8.11
N ALA A 25 -32.54 37.63 6.87
CA ALA A 25 -31.93 38.31 5.73
C ALA A 25 -32.78 39.52 5.29
N THR A 26 -32.15 40.69 5.20
CA THR A 26 -32.74 41.93 4.69
C THR A 26 -32.04 42.35 3.40
N LEU A 27 -32.79 42.66 2.35
CA LEU A 27 -32.27 43.11 1.06
C LEU A 27 -32.94 44.42 0.67
N VAL A 28 -32.15 45.45 0.32
CA VAL A 28 -32.64 46.75 -0.14
C VAL A 28 -31.85 47.19 -1.36
N GLY A 29 -32.55 47.56 -2.42
CA GLY A 29 -31.95 48.07 -3.64
C GLY A 29 -33.01 48.38 -4.70
N PRO A 30 -32.66 49.12 -5.78
CA PRO A 30 -33.61 49.50 -6.82
C PRO A 30 -34.14 48.30 -7.61
N VAL A 31 -33.36 47.22 -7.72
CA VAL A 31 -33.76 45.96 -8.34
C VAL A 31 -33.22 44.80 -7.52
N ILE A 32 -34.10 43.91 -7.06
CA ILE A 32 -33.74 42.69 -6.33
C ILE A 32 -34.19 41.50 -7.17
N LYS A 33 -33.23 40.69 -7.63
CA LYS A 33 -33.47 39.48 -8.41
C LYS A 33 -33.31 38.26 -7.52
N VAL A 34 -34.43 37.64 -7.14
CA VAL A 34 -34.45 36.40 -6.35
C VAL A 34 -34.63 35.23 -7.30
N ASN A 35 -33.75 34.23 -7.21
CA ASN A 35 -33.77 33.05 -8.08
C ASN A 35 -33.75 33.37 -9.59
N SER A 36 -33.26 34.56 -9.98
CA SER A 36 -33.31 35.05 -11.37
C SER A 36 -31.96 34.93 -12.10
N GLY A 37 -31.17 33.91 -11.79
CA GLY A 37 -29.88 33.68 -12.44
C GLY A 37 -29.25 32.35 -12.07
N GLY A 38 -28.46 31.81 -13.00
CA GLY A 38 -27.74 30.54 -12.85
C GLY A 38 -28.56 29.35 -13.35
N ALA A 39 -28.17 28.81 -14.50
CA ALA A 39 -28.42 27.40 -14.81
C ALA A 39 -27.17 26.63 -14.43
N ALA A 40 -27.32 25.38 -13.95
CA ALA A 40 -26.17 24.49 -13.88
C ALA A 40 -25.54 24.43 -15.28
N GLY A 41 -24.24 24.67 -15.37
CA GLY A 41 -23.53 24.47 -16.63
C GLY A 41 -23.66 23.00 -17.04
N ASN A 42 -23.95 22.74 -18.32
CA ASN A 42 -23.88 21.37 -18.83
C ASN A 42 -22.41 20.94 -18.88
N GLY A 43 -22.01 20.05 -17.98
CA GLY A 43 -20.74 19.34 -18.07
C GLY A 43 -20.85 18.22 -19.10
N SER A 44 -19.88 18.13 -20.02
CA SER A 44 -19.69 16.91 -20.80
C SER A 44 -19.39 15.76 -19.83
N GLY A 45 -20.16 14.66 -19.89
CA GLY A 45 -19.94 13.49 -19.04
C GLY A 45 -18.51 12.96 -19.16
N ALA A 46 -18.01 12.31 -18.10
CA ALA A 46 -16.71 11.67 -18.14
C ALA A 46 -16.74 10.44 -19.07
N ALA A 47 -15.75 10.34 -19.97
CA ALA A 47 -15.52 9.16 -20.81
C ALA A 47 -14.18 8.50 -20.42
N PRO A 48 -14.10 7.84 -19.24
CA PRO A 48 -12.89 7.17 -18.83
C PRO A 48 -12.57 5.99 -19.75
N ILE A 49 -11.28 5.78 -20.03
CA ILE A 49 -10.82 4.59 -20.73
C ILE A 49 -10.98 3.38 -19.80
N LEU A 50 -11.63 2.32 -20.28
CA LEU A 50 -11.77 1.09 -19.52
C LEU A 50 -10.40 0.43 -19.31
N PRO A 51 -10.14 -0.20 -18.14
CA PRO A 51 -8.95 -1.01 -17.96
C PRO A 51 -8.93 -2.12 -19.02
N GLY A 52 -7.75 -2.32 -19.62
CA GLY A 52 -7.55 -3.37 -20.62
C GLY A 52 -7.66 -4.78 -20.02
N ALA A 53 -7.67 -5.79 -20.89
CA ALA A 53 -7.65 -7.19 -20.46
C ALA A 53 -6.40 -7.47 -19.62
N VAL A 54 -6.59 -8.09 -18.46
CA VAL A 54 -5.48 -8.56 -17.62
C VAL A 54 -4.74 -9.69 -18.31
N ARG A 55 -3.42 -9.73 -18.14
CA ARG A 55 -2.62 -10.87 -18.57
C ARG A 55 -2.92 -12.08 -17.67
N PRO A 56 -2.89 -13.31 -18.20
CA PRO A 56 -2.95 -14.50 -17.37
C PRO A 56 -1.80 -14.49 -16.37
N ALA A 57 -2.07 -14.99 -15.16
CA ALA A 57 -1.04 -15.18 -14.15
C ALA A 57 0.08 -16.11 -14.68
N ASP A 58 1.30 -15.91 -14.18
CA ASP A 58 2.43 -16.74 -14.57
C ASP A 58 2.17 -18.21 -14.21
N ALA A 59 2.45 -19.10 -15.17
CA ALA A 59 2.40 -20.54 -14.96
C ALA A 59 3.69 -20.99 -14.27
N ASP A 60 3.79 -20.74 -12.96
CA ASP A 60 4.93 -21.21 -12.20
C ASP A 60 4.83 -22.72 -11.93
N VAL A 61 5.98 -23.40 -11.89
CA VAL A 61 6.04 -24.84 -11.71
C VAL A 61 6.12 -25.14 -10.21
N PRO A 62 5.23 -25.98 -9.64
CA PRO A 62 5.34 -26.36 -8.24
C PRO A 62 6.70 -27.03 -7.97
N GLY A 63 7.36 -26.64 -6.88
CA GLY A 63 8.64 -27.21 -6.46
C GLY A 63 8.59 -28.73 -6.34
N ALA A 64 9.71 -29.40 -6.62
CA ALA A 64 9.78 -30.86 -6.63
C ALA A 64 9.33 -31.47 -5.28
N VAL A 65 8.39 -32.41 -5.36
CA VAL A 65 7.82 -33.13 -4.21
C VAL A 65 8.93 -33.75 -3.36
N LEU A 66 8.85 -33.56 -2.04
CA LEU A 66 9.86 -33.96 -1.05
C LEU A 66 10.34 -35.42 -1.23
N GLU A 67 9.43 -36.30 -1.65
CA GLU A 67 9.68 -37.72 -1.90
C GLU A 67 10.73 -37.99 -2.99
N HIS A 68 10.75 -37.19 -4.07
CA HIS A 68 11.70 -37.35 -5.16
C HIS A 68 13.13 -37.02 -4.69
N ARG A 69 13.26 -35.93 -3.91
CA ARG A 69 14.54 -35.51 -3.31
C ARG A 69 15.05 -36.54 -2.31
N LEU A 70 14.15 -37.13 -1.49
CA LEU A 70 14.52 -38.18 -0.56
C LEU A 70 14.98 -39.46 -1.27
N LYS A 71 14.29 -39.89 -2.33
CA LYS A 71 14.68 -41.06 -3.15
C LYS A 71 16.03 -40.86 -3.83
N GLN A 72 16.29 -39.68 -4.42
CA GLN A 72 17.58 -39.36 -5.03
C GLN A 72 18.72 -39.29 -4.01
N ALA A 73 18.50 -38.70 -2.84
CA ALA A 73 19.49 -38.66 -1.76
C ALA A 73 19.86 -40.07 -1.31
N LYS A 74 18.87 -40.96 -1.17
CA LYS A 74 19.08 -42.38 -0.86
C LYS A 74 19.90 -43.10 -1.96
N LEU A 75 19.53 -42.91 -3.22
CA LEU A 75 20.21 -43.53 -4.38
C LEU A 75 21.66 -43.06 -4.53
N SER A 76 21.93 -41.78 -4.27
CA SER A 76 23.27 -41.20 -4.39
C SER A 76 24.11 -41.31 -3.12
N HIS A 77 23.59 -41.98 -2.08
CA HIS A 77 24.18 -42.04 -0.74
C HIS A 77 24.61 -40.67 -0.21
N LYS A 78 23.90 -39.62 -0.62
CA LYS A 78 24.14 -38.26 -0.15
C LYS A 78 23.29 -38.05 1.09
N PRO A 79 23.88 -37.65 2.22
CA PRO A 79 23.09 -37.24 3.35
C PRO A 79 22.18 -36.07 2.95
N LEU A 80 20.92 -36.13 3.37
CA LEU A 80 20.02 -34.97 3.38
C LEU A 80 20.33 -34.04 4.58
N VAL A 81 21.38 -34.36 5.34
CA VAL A 81 21.91 -33.55 6.45
C VAL A 81 23.04 -32.66 5.96
N GLU A 82 23.34 -31.61 6.72
CA GLU A 82 24.31 -30.58 6.32
C GLU A 82 25.71 -31.17 6.02
N LEU A 83 26.23 -30.86 4.84
CA LEU A 83 27.55 -31.29 4.37
C LEU A 83 28.67 -30.70 5.23
N CYS A 84 29.72 -31.48 5.54
CA CYS A 84 30.92 -31.00 6.21
C CYS A 84 31.57 -29.84 5.40
N GLN A 85 31.55 -28.62 5.96
CA GLN A 85 32.14 -27.42 5.34
C GLN A 85 33.45 -27.00 5.99
N LYS A 86 34.24 -27.97 6.50
CA LYS A 86 35.54 -27.67 7.10
C LYS A 86 36.51 -27.16 6.02
N PRO A 87 37.11 -25.96 6.15
CA PRO A 87 38.11 -25.49 5.19
C PRO A 87 39.32 -26.43 5.16
N LYS A 88 39.99 -26.54 4.00
CA LYS A 88 41.21 -27.36 3.86
C LYS A 88 42.27 -26.85 4.83
N GLY A 89 42.83 -27.75 5.65
CA GLY A 89 43.77 -27.41 6.73
C GLY A 89 43.13 -26.85 8.00
N GLY A 90 41.81 -26.65 8.03
CA GLY A 90 41.08 -26.14 9.18
C GLY A 90 40.72 -27.19 10.23
N THR A 91 40.35 -26.71 11.42
CA THR A 91 39.86 -27.51 12.55
C THR A 91 38.33 -27.60 12.57
N PRO A 92 37.74 -28.61 13.23
CA PRO A 92 36.29 -28.72 13.38
C PRO A 92 35.61 -27.48 13.99
N MET A 93 36.32 -26.68 14.79
CA MET A 93 35.79 -25.44 15.37
C MET A 93 35.50 -24.38 14.30
N GLN A 94 36.26 -24.36 13.20
CA GLN A 94 36.16 -23.38 12.11
C GLN A 94 35.09 -23.77 11.06
N CYS A 95 34.38 -24.88 11.27
CA CYS A 95 33.30 -25.30 10.39
C CYS A 95 32.06 -24.40 10.60
N PRO A 96 31.50 -23.77 9.55
CA PRO A 96 30.37 -22.84 9.70
C PRO A 96 29.03 -23.54 10.00
N LEU A 97 28.98 -24.87 9.92
CA LEU A 97 27.78 -25.63 10.27
C LEU A 97 27.37 -25.42 11.73
N ALA A 98 26.08 -25.16 11.94
CA ALA A 98 25.50 -24.98 13.28
C ALA A 98 25.66 -26.25 14.13
N ASN A 99 25.40 -27.42 13.56
CA ASN A 99 25.45 -28.72 14.24
C ASN A 99 26.58 -29.60 13.67
N CYS A 100 27.83 -29.19 13.85
CA CYS A 100 28.98 -29.95 13.33
C CYS A 100 29.32 -31.17 14.24
N PRO A 101 29.20 -32.42 13.76
CA PRO A 101 29.49 -33.61 14.58
C PRO A 101 30.98 -33.71 14.98
N CYS A 102 31.88 -33.28 14.09
CA CYS A 102 33.32 -33.23 14.38
C CYS A 102 33.66 -32.27 15.52
N ARG A 103 32.88 -31.19 15.69
CA ARG A 103 33.04 -30.25 16.81
C ARG A 103 32.61 -30.89 18.13
N GLN A 104 31.46 -31.55 18.14
CA GLN A 104 30.93 -32.23 19.33
C GLN A 104 31.85 -33.36 19.79
N ALA A 105 32.35 -34.18 18.86
CA ALA A 105 33.30 -35.26 19.17
C ALA A 105 34.60 -34.75 19.81
N LEU A 106 35.10 -33.59 19.35
CA LEU A 106 36.29 -32.95 19.94
C LEU A 106 36.03 -32.43 21.36
N GLN A 107 34.82 -31.96 21.64
CA GLN A 107 34.43 -31.45 22.96
C GLN A 107 34.12 -32.57 23.97
N ALA A 108 33.69 -33.74 23.50
CA ALA A 108 33.37 -34.89 24.34
C ALA A 108 34.60 -35.70 24.79
N GLY A 109 35.78 -35.44 24.22
CA GLY A 109 37.04 -36.14 24.51
C GLY A 109 37.99 -35.37 25.44
N GLY A 110 37.45 -34.60 26.39
CA GLY A 110 38.21 -33.89 27.43
C GLY A 110 38.19 -34.62 28.76
#